data_AF-A0A418QSK2-F1
#
_entry.id   AF-A0A418QSK2-F1
#
_cell.length_a   1.000
_cell.length_b   1.000
_cell.length_c   1.000
_cell.angle_alpha   90.00
_cell.angle_beta   90.00
_cell.angle_gamma   90.00
#
_symmetry.space_group_name_H-M   'P 1'
#
loop_
_entity.id
_entity.type
_entity.pdbx_description
1 polymer ?
#
loop_
_entity_poly.entity_id
_entity_poly.type
_entity_poly.pdbx_seq_one_letter_code
_entity_poly.pdbx_strand_id
1 'polypeptide(L)'
;MTRGVTAARLRRAGLAWVTAALMGAAGAQNLTAYSALAGSLDGAVQVRAQSAEQALNRLDAAGKALDELAPTLRNQQIVRGLRDALGRSRAALARTPAELEAQVQLARGLMRKALYDQSLAALGAQPANASSQLMLLTREFGLTGDAASALNADAKAGRLERVAWRLQRAAVQKVSAALQATQARQTTGSYVNLARATGWFTVVQDSASAGDLKLSQFGDALRQLTSGDTAGLTSSLGTLRRGTQVFAQTLAQPPTLTPARPATGTPAGGTPVTTPA
;
A
#
# COMPACT_ATOMS: atom_id res chain seq x y z
N MET A 1 26.77 43.38 53.17
CA MET A 1 25.46 44.08 53.27
C MET A 1 25.09 44.62 51.90
N THR A 2 23.81 44.44 51.51
CA THR A 2 23.04 45.17 50.46
C THR A 2 23.48 45.04 48.99
N ARG A 3 22.77 44.22 48.19
CA ARG A 3 21.59 44.56 47.31
C ARG A 3 22.04 45.23 46.00
N GLY A 4 21.60 44.87 44.80
CA GLY A 4 20.58 43.91 44.35
C GLY A 4 20.69 43.71 42.83
N VAL A 5 20.14 42.62 42.32
CA VAL A 5 20.08 42.29 40.89
C VAL A 5 18.75 42.79 40.34
N THR A 6 18.81 43.78 39.46
CA THR A 6 17.66 44.39 38.78
C THR A 6 17.42 43.70 37.44
N ALA A 7 16.18 43.27 37.21
CA ALA A 7 15.72 42.74 35.94
C ALA A 7 15.45 43.85 34.92
N ALA A 8 15.76 43.62 33.63
CA ALA A 8 15.17 44.38 32.52
C ALA A 8 15.11 43.55 31.21
N ARG A 9 13.88 43.10 30.92
CA ARG A 9 13.11 43.12 29.65
C ARG A 9 13.81 43.03 28.28
N LEU A 10 13.38 41.99 27.54
CA LEU A 10 12.83 41.96 26.16
C LEU A 10 13.33 42.99 25.13
N ARG A 11 13.85 42.48 23.99
CA ARG A 11 13.35 42.89 22.65
C ARG A 11 13.70 41.87 21.56
N ARG A 12 12.64 41.48 20.83
CA ARG A 12 12.64 40.72 19.58
C ARG A 12 13.11 41.60 18.41
N ALA A 13 13.89 41.02 17.50
CA ALA A 13 14.03 41.30 16.06
C ALA A 13 15.33 40.60 15.62
N GLY A 14 15.46 39.85 14.53
CA GLY A 14 14.66 39.64 13.33
C GLY A 14 15.62 39.12 12.24
N LEU A 15 15.08 38.50 11.19
CA LEU A 15 15.74 38.14 9.91
C LEU A 15 16.81 37.03 9.96
N ALA A 16 16.89 36.09 9.02
CA ALA A 16 16.05 35.73 7.89
C ALA A 16 16.41 34.29 7.51
N TRP A 17 15.45 33.39 7.57
CA TRP A 17 15.60 32.06 6.99
C TRP A 17 15.29 32.17 5.50
N VAL A 18 16.32 32.29 4.67
CA VAL A 18 16.22 31.96 3.24
C VAL A 18 16.57 30.47 3.11
N THR A 19 15.60 29.61 3.42
CA THR A 19 15.66 28.20 3.00
C THR A 19 15.16 28.13 1.56
N ALA A 20 16.10 27.81 0.68
CA ALA A 20 15.91 27.59 -0.73
C ALA A 20 14.72 26.68 -1.03
N ALA A 21 13.79 27.19 -1.83
CA ALA A 21 12.80 26.41 -2.54
C ALA A 21 13.49 25.57 -3.63
N LEU A 22 14.08 24.45 -3.24
CA LEU A 22 14.22 23.30 -4.14
C LEU A 22 12.91 22.52 -4.03
N MET A 23 11.84 23.09 -4.59
CA MET A 23 10.60 22.37 -4.81
C MET A 23 10.87 21.28 -5.84
N GLY A 24 11.12 20.09 -5.33
CA GLY A 24 11.29 18.89 -6.12
C GLY A 24 10.10 18.70 -7.05
N ALA A 25 10.41 18.33 -8.29
CA ALA A 25 9.46 17.61 -9.12
C ALA A 25 9.04 16.36 -8.32
N ALA A 26 7.90 16.45 -7.64
CA ALA A 26 7.25 15.31 -7.04
C ALA A 26 6.91 14.38 -8.19
N GLY A 27 7.77 13.39 -8.42
CA GLY A 27 7.68 12.48 -9.56
C GLY A 27 6.27 11.92 -9.67
N ALA A 28 5.56 12.32 -10.72
CA ALA A 28 4.31 11.68 -11.08
C ALA A 28 4.65 10.20 -11.33
N GLN A 29 4.04 9.30 -10.56
CA GLN A 29 4.22 7.86 -10.73
C GLN A 29 3.96 7.51 -12.20
N ASN A 30 4.86 6.76 -12.84
CA ASN A 30 4.66 6.33 -14.22
C ASN A 30 3.59 5.23 -14.26
N LEU A 31 2.31 5.62 -14.34
CA LEU A 31 1.16 4.71 -14.32
C LEU A 31 1.16 3.77 -15.53
N THR A 32 1.69 4.22 -16.67
CA THR A 32 1.85 3.40 -17.87
C THR A 32 2.83 2.27 -17.61
N ALA A 33 4.03 2.57 -17.09
CA ALA A 33 5.02 1.55 -16.72
C ALA A 33 4.50 0.60 -15.64
N TYR A 34 3.75 1.11 -14.65
CA TYR A 34 3.06 0.25 -13.68
C TYR A 34 2.11 -0.75 -14.36
N SER A 35 1.24 -0.25 -15.24
CA SER A 35 0.27 -1.11 -15.94
C SER A 35 0.93 -2.11 -16.88
N ALA A 36 2.02 -1.73 -17.54
CA ALA A 36 2.81 -2.60 -18.40
C ALA A 36 3.52 -3.70 -17.59
N LEU A 37 4.09 -3.36 -16.43
CA LEU A 37 4.68 -4.32 -15.51
C LEU A 37 3.62 -5.31 -15.01
N ALA A 38 2.46 -4.82 -14.55
CA ALA A 38 1.37 -5.65 -14.06
C ALA A 38 0.84 -6.62 -15.13
N GLY A 39 0.57 -6.09 -16.33
CA GLY A 39 0.08 -6.89 -17.46
C GLY A 39 1.11 -7.89 -17.98
N SER A 40 2.40 -7.56 -17.95
CA SER A 40 3.47 -8.48 -18.33
C SER A 40 3.63 -9.62 -17.33
N LEU A 41 3.55 -9.33 -16.02
CA LEU A 41 3.59 -10.34 -14.97
C LEU A 41 2.39 -11.31 -15.06
N ASP A 42 1.17 -10.78 -15.19
CA ASP A 42 -0.04 -11.61 -15.31
C ASP A 42 0.00 -12.43 -16.62
N GLY A 43 0.43 -11.79 -17.71
CA GLY A 43 0.59 -12.45 -19.01
C GLY A 43 1.61 -13.59 -18.96
N ALA A 44 2.71 -13.44 -18.22
CA ALA A 44 3.69 -14.51 -18.04
C ALA A 44 3.09 -15.76 -17.40
N VAL A 45 2.24 -15.61 -16.38
CA VAL A 45 1.51 -16.73 -15.76
C VAL A 45 0.54 -17.37 -16.75
N GLN A 46 -0.23 -16.55 -17.47
CA GLN A 46 -1.25 -17.02 -18.40
C GLN A 46 -0.67 -17.84 -19.56
N VAL A 47 0.45 -17.41 -20.14
CA VAL A 47 1.07 -18.07 -21.32
C VAL A 47 2.03 -19.20 -20.94
N ARG A 48 2.36 -19.35 -19.65
CA ARG A 48 3.35 -20.34 -19.20
C ARG A 48 2.96 -21.78 -19.51
N ALA A 49 1.66 -22.07 -19.50
CA ALA A 49 1.15 -23.41 -19.80
C ALA A 49 1.37 -23.79 -21.28
N GLN A 50 1.41 -22.80 -22.18
CA GLN A 50 1.53 -22.99 -23.62
C GLN A 50 2.99 -22.86 -24.08
N SER A 51 3.76 -21.91 -23.55
CA SER A 51 5.14 -21.69 -23.94
C SER A 51 5.97 -21.03 -22.82
N ALA A 52 7.06 -21.71 -22.43
CA ALA A 52 8.03 -21.15 -21.50
C ALA A 52 8.78 -19.94 -22.11
N GLU A 53 9.05 -19.97 -23.41
CA GLU A 53 9.70 -18.86 -24.13
C GLU A 53 8.81 -17.61 -24.14
N GLN A 54 7.52 -17.76 -24.44
CA GLN A 54 6.59 -16.62 -24.39
C GLN A 54 6.47 -16.06 -22.97
N ALA A 55 6.47 -16.92 -21.95
CA ALA A 55 6.47 -16.48 -20.57
C ALA A 55 7.78 -15.76 -20.19
N LEU A 56 8.93 -16.20 -20.68
CA LEU A 56 10.20 -15.49 -20.51
C LEU A 56 10.16 -14.10 -21.15
N ASN A 57 9.70 -14.00 -22.40
CA ASN A 57 9.56 -12.73 -23.11
C ASN A 57 8.66 -11.75 -22.34
N ARG A 58 7.60 -12.25 -21.69
CA ARG A 58 6.74 -11.46 -20.80
C ARG A 58 7.48 -11.02 -19.53
N LEU A 59 8.27 -11.88 -18.90
CA LEU A 59 9.09 -11.50 -17.74
C LEU A 59 10.19 -10.49 -18.10
N ASP A 60 10.71 -10.52 -19.33
CA ASP A 60 11.67 -9.53 -19.81
C ASP A 60 11.02 -8.18 -20.11
N ALA A 61 9.82 -8.18 -20.69
CA ALA A 61 9.00 -6.97 -20.81
C ALA A 61 8.65 -6.39 -19.43
N ALA A 62 8.34 -7.25 -18.44
CA ALA A 62 8.17 -6.83 -17.05
C ALA A 62 9.43 -6.18 -16.48
N GLY A 63 10.62 -6.75 -16.75
CA GLY A 63 11.90 -6.14 -16.37
C GLY A 63 12.08 -4.72 -16.91
N LYS A 64 11.85 -4.52 -18.20
CA LYS A 64 11.93 -3.19 -18.85
C LYS A 64 10.93 -2.19 -18.23
N ALA A 65 9.69 -2.62 -18.04
CA ALA A 65 8.68 -1.78 -17.40
C ALA A 65 9.03 -1.43 -15.94
N LEU A 66 9.70 -2.33 -15.21
CA LEU A 66 10.23 -2.02 -13.87
C LEU A 66 11.36 -0.99 -13.93
N ASP A 67 12.25 -1.07 -14.92
CA ASP A 67 13.33 -0.08 -15.07
C ASP A 67 12.80 1.31 -15.40
N GLU A 68 11.72 1.41 -16.17
CA GLU A 68 11.00 2.68 -16.41
C GLU A 68 10.22 3.17 -15.18
N LEU A 69 9.68 2.25 -14.38
CA LEU A 69 8.91 2.58 -13.19
C LEU A 69 9.81 3.02 -12.02
N ALA A 70 10.97 2.37 -11.85
CA ALA A 70 11.85 2.50 -10.68
C ALA A 70 12.26 3.94 -10.32
N PRO A 71 12.60 4.83 -11.27
CA PRO A 71 12.93 6.23 -10.96
C PRO A 71 11.76 7.02 -10.37
N THR A 72 10.53 6.59 -10.64
CA THR A 72 9.31 7.25 -10.14
C THR A 72 8.84 6.70 -8.79
N LEU A 73 9.38 5.55 -8.34
CA LEU A 73 9.04 4.96 -7.05
C LEU A 73 9.82 5.62 -5.93
N ARG A 74 9.10 6.13 -4.92
CA ARG A 74 9.72 6.76 -3.74
C ARG A 74 10.50 5.77 -2.87
N ASN A 75 10.00 4.54 -2.72
CA ASN A 75 10.61 3.53 -1.87
C ASN A 75 11.54 2.61 -2.66
N GLN A 76 12.85 2.84 -2.51
CA GLN A 76 13.89 2.05 -3.19
C GLN A 76 14.00 0.61 -2.66
N GLN A 77 13.55 0.32 -1.44
CA GLN A 77 13.48 -1.06 -0.94
C GLN A 77 12.41 -1.87 -1.70
N ILE A 78 11.28 -1.24 -2.05
CA ILE A 78 10.27 -1.89 -2.91
C ILE A 78 10.85 -2.16 -4.30
N VAL A 79 11.62 -1.23 -4.88
CA VAL A 79 12.28 -1.44 -6.17
C VAL A 79 13.21 -2.66 -6.13
N ARG A 80 14.05 -2.76 -5.09
CA ARG A 80 14.94 -3.94 -4.90
C ARG A 80 14.13 -5.22 -4.76
N GLY A 81 13.10 -5.23 -3.91
CA GLY A 81 12.22 -6.38 -3.75
C GLY A 81 11.51 -6.80 -5.04
N LEU A 82 11.12 -5.85 -5.90
CA LEU A 82 10.54 -6.13 -7.21
C LEU A 82 11.55 -6.74 -8.17
N ARG A 83 12.80 -6.25 -8.20
CA ARG A 83 13.89 -6.84 -8.99
C ARG A 83 14.19 -8.27 -8.53
N ASP A 84 14.27 -8.49 -7.22
CA ASP A 84 14.49 -9.81 -6.63
C ASP A 84 13.32 -10.76 -6.95
N ALA A 85 12.08 -10.27 -6.87
CA ALA A 85 10.89 -11.04 -7.24
C ALA A 85 10.89 -11.41 -8.73
N LEU A 86 11.27 -10.50 -9.64
CA LEU A 86 11.42 -10.81 -11.06
C LEU A 86 12.54 -11.83 -11.32
N GLY A 87 13.67 -11.70 -10.63
CA GLY A 87 14.76 -12.70 -10.69
C GLY A 87 14.26 -14.08 -10.26
N ARG A 88 13.51 -14.15 -9.16
CA ARG A 88 12.89 -15.40 -8.68
C ARG A 88 11.83 -15.93 -9.64
N SER A 89 11.00 -15.08 -10.26
CA SER A 89 10.04 -15.50 -11.30
C SER A 89 10.74 -16.09 -12.53
N ARG A 90 11.86 -15.52 -12.97
CA ARG A 90 12.67 -16.10 -14.05
C ARG A 90 13.27 -17.44 -13.67
N ALA A 91 13.81 -17.57 -12.45
CA ALA A 91 14.32 -18.85 -11.95
C ALA A 91 13.20 -19.91 -11.80
N ALA A 92 12.01 -19.49 -11.37
CA ALA A 92 10.82 -20.33 -11.24
C ALA A 92 10.31 -20.86 -12.58
N LEU A 93 10.50 -20.10 -13.66
CA LEU A 93 10.11 -20.48 -15.02
C LEU A 93 10.64 -21.86 -15.41
N ALA A 94 11.89 -22.16 -15.04
CA ALA A 94 12.56 -23.42 -15.34
C ALA A 94 12.08 -24.59 -14.45
N ARG A 95 11.35 -24.31 -13.36
CA ARG A 95 10.89 -25.32 -12.38
C ARG A 95 9.47 -25.75 -12.64
N THR A 96 8.49 -24.91 -12.32
CA THR A 96 7.06 -25.25 -12.45
C THR A 96 6.20 -24.01 -12.74
N PRO A 97 5.04 -24.16 -13.41
CA PRO A 97 4.07 -23.08 -13.57
C PRO A 97 3.55 -22.52 -12.24
N ALA A 98 3.38 -23.39 -11.24
CA ALA A 98 2.93 -23.03 -9.90
C ALA A 98 3.92 -22.10 -9.18
N GLU A 99 5.21 -22.40 -9.27
CA GLU A 99 6.26 -21.58 -8.69
C GLU A 99 6.29 -20.20 -9.34
N LEU A 100 6.16 -20.15 -10.68
CA LEU A 100 6.06 -18.88 -11.39
C LEU A 100 4.87 -18.06 -10.89
N GLU A 101 3.67 -18.66 -10.82
CA GLU A 101 2.48 -17.95 -10.33
C GLU A 101 2.68 -17.41 -8.91
N ALA A 102 3.24 -18.20 -8.00
CA ALA A 102 3.51 -17.77 -6.65
C ALA A 102 4.48 -16.58 -6.58
N GLN A 103 5.61 -16.63 -7.30
CA GLN A 103 6.57 -15.53 -7.34
C GLN A 103 5.97 -14.26 -7.97
N VAL A 104 5.13 -14.43 -9.00
CA VAL A 104 4.37 -13.32 -9.59
C VAL A 104 3.39 -12.72 -8.58
N GLN A 105 2.67 -13.52 -7.78
CA GLN A 105 1.77 -12.99 -6.74
C GLN A 105 2.52 -12.17 -5.68
N LEU A 106 3.73 -12.59 -5.31
CA LEU A 106 4.59 -11.83 -4.40
C LEU A 106 5.05 -10.50 -5.02
N ALA A 107 5.48 -10.52 -6.29
CA ALA A 107 5.82 -9.30 -7.04
C ALA A 107 4.62 -8.34 -7.12
N ARG A 108 3.43 -8.86 -7.45
CA ARG A 108 2.19 -8.08 -7.48
C ARG A 108 1.83 -7.49 -6.12
N GLY A 109 2.13 -8.18 -5.01
CA GLY A 109 1.98 -7.64 -3.67
C GLY A 109 2.82 -6.39 -3.42
N LEU A 110 4.10 -6.45 -3.80
CA LEU A 110 5.02 -5.30 -3.71
C LEU A 110 4.58 -4.14 -4.61
N MET A 111 4.11 -4.43 -5.83
CA MET A 111 3.56 -3.41 -6.71
C MET A 111 2.36 -2.70 -6.10
N ARG A 112 1.38 -3.46 -5.59
CA ARG A 112 0.20 -2.89 -4.91
C ARG A 112 0.57 -2.07 -3.70
N LYS A 113 1.56 -2.52 -2.91
CA LYS A 113 2.11 -1.75 -1.78
C LYS A 113 2.70 -0.42 -2.25
N ALA A 114 3.52 -0.44 -3.31
CA ALA A 114 4.10 0.76 -3.90
C ALA A 114 3.02 1.76 -4.36
N LEU A 115 1.99 1.26 -5.05
CA LEU A 115 0.87 2.07 -5.52
C LEU A 115 0.06 2.64 -4.34
N TYR A 116 -0.25 1.82 -3.34
CA TYR A 116 -0.97 2.22 -2.13
C TYR A 116 -0.25 3.34 -1.38
N ASP A 117 1.02 3.14 -1.01
CA ASP A 117 1.78 4.10 -0.21
C ASP A 117 1.94 5.44 -0.95
N GLN A 118 2.25 5.38 -2.25
CA GLN A 118 2.39 6.59 -3.07
C GLN A 118 1.06 7.30 -3.29
N SER A 119 -0.04 6.58 -3.51
CA SER A 119 -1.35 7.19 -3.72
C SER A 119 -1.82 7.91 -2.47
N LEU A 120 -1.65 7.33 -1.28
CA LEU A 120 -1.99 8.01 -0.03
C LEU A 120 -1.14 9.26 0.20
N ALA A 121 0.17 9.18 -0.09
CA ALA A 121 1.05 10.34 0.02
C ALA A 121 0.73 11.42 -1.04
N ALA A 122 0.27 11.03 -2.23
CA ALA A 122 -0.11 11.96 -3.28
C ALA A 122 -1.44 12.64 -2.95
N LEU A 123 -2.47 11.91 -2.52
CA LEU A 123 -3.78 12.48 -2.22
C LEU A 123 -3.73 13.58 -1.14
N GLY A 124 -2.79 13.52 -0.20
CA GLY A 124 -2.56 14.60 0.76
C GLY A 124 -1.94 15.88 0.17
N ALA A 125 -1.35 15.80 -1.03
CA ALA A 125 -0.67 16.90 -1.72
C ALA A 125 -1.43 17.41 -2.98
N GLN A 126 -2.63 16.90 -3.26
CA GLN A 126 -3.48 17.28 -4.42
C GLN A 126 -2.78 17.32 -5.79
N PRO A 127 -2.23 16.21 -6.31
CA PRO A 127 -1.50 16.16 -7.57
C PRO A 127 -2.43 16.23 -8.77
N ALA A 128 -1.90 16.73 -9.89
CA ALA A 128 -2.59 16.81 -11.18
C ALA A 128 -3.13 15.44 -11.69
N ASN A 129 -2.52 14.32 -11.29
CA ASN A 129 -2.86 12.97 -11.76
C ASN A 129 -3.68 12.14 -10.75
N ALA A 130 -4.27 12.78 -9.73
CA ALA A 130 -4.99 12.08 -8.65
C ALA A 130 -6.12 11.16 -9.15
N SER A 131 -6.85 11.57 -10.19
CA SER A 131 -7.97 10.80 -10.76
C SER A 131 -7.52 9.50 -11.42
N SER A 132 -6.51 9.55 -12.29
CA SER A 132 -5.94 8.37 -12.97
C SER A 132 -5.33 7.39 -11.97
N GLN A 133 -4.64 7.90 -10.95
CA GLN A 133 -4.06 7.07 -9.89
C GLN A 133 -5.15 6.38 -9.07
N LEU A 134 -6.23 7.09 -8.74
CA LEU A 134 -7.36 6.53 -8.00
C LEU A 134 -8.12 5.47 -8.82
N MET A 135 -8.29 5.67 -10.12
CA MET A 135 -8.86 4.67 -11.02
C MET A 135 -8.02 3.39 -11.07
N LEU A 136 -6.70 3.53 -11.19
CA LEU A 136 -5.78 2.39 -11.18
C LEU A 136 -5.87 1.64 -9.85
N LEU A 137 -5.85 2.36 -8.73
CA LEU A 137 -5.93 1.78 -7.40
C LEU A 137 -7.28 1.11 -7.13
N THR A 138 -8.39 1.70 -7.58
CA THR A 138 -9.72 1.08 -7.57
C THR A 138 -9.71 -0.27 -8.30
N ARG A 139 -9.11 -0.32 -9.50
CA ARG A 139 -8.96 -1.54 -10.30
C ARG A 139 -8.07 -2.57 -9.61
N GLU A 140 -6.90 -2.17 -9.12
CA GLU A 140 -5.94 -3.06 -8.48
C GLU A 140 -6.50 -3.72 -7.23
N PHE A 141 -7.32 -3.02 -6.45
CA PHE A 141 -7.98 -3.55 -5.27
C PHE A 141 -9.32 -4.26 -5.59
N GLY A 142 -9.71 -4.29 -6.87
CA GLY A 142 -10.95 -4.93 -7.33
C GLY A 142 -12.21 -4.25 -6.78
N LEU A 143 -12.16 -2.95 -6.55
CA LEU A 143 -13.29 -2.15 -6.13
C LEU A 143 -14.14 -1.79 -7.37
N THR A 144 -15.45 -2.05 -7.32
CA THR A 144 -16.38 -1.74 -8.40
C THR A 144 -17.68 -1.15 -7.82
N GLY A 145 -18.53 -0.58 -8.68
CA GLY A 145 -19.84 -0.04 -8.30
C GLY A 145 -19.76 0.95 -7.14
N ASP A 146 -20.60 0.74 -6.13
CA ASP A 146 -20.71 1.61 -4.95
C ASP A 146 -19.40 1.73 -4.17
N ALA A 147 -18.60 0.66 -4.11
CA ALA A 147 -17.33 0.69 -3.39
C ALA A 147 -16.30 1.60 -4.07
N ALA A 148 -16.26 1.59 -5.40
CA ALA A 148 -15.44 2.50 -6.19
C ALA A 148 -15.92 3.95 -6.07
N SER A 149 -17.23 4.17 -6.16
CA SER A 149 -17.84 5.50 -6.00
C SER A 149 -17.53 6.11 -4.63
N ALA A 150 -17.68 5.31 -3.57
CA ALA A 150 -17.44 5.77 -2.21
C ALA A 150 -15.95 6.06 -1.92
N LEU A 151 -15.03 5.28 -2.50
CA LEU A 151 -13.60 5.60 -2.46
C LEU A 151 -13.30 6.95 -3.14
N ASN A 152 -13.90 7.19 -4.31
CA ASN A 152 -13.75 8.44 -5.05
C ASN A 152 -14.30 9.65 -4.29
N ALA A 153 -15.47 9.50 -3.68
CA ALA A 153 -16.06 10.53 -2.84
C ALA A 153 -15.16 10.88 -1.64
N ASP A 154 -14.64 9.88 -0.92
CA ASP A 154 -13.75 10.12 0.22
C ASP A 154 -12.41 10.76 -0.21
N ALA A 155 -11.85 10.35 -1.36
CA ALA A 155 -10.63 10.95 -1.91
C ALA A 155 -10.85 12.43 -2.31
N LYS A 156 -11.95 12.74 -3.01
CA LYS A 156 -12.31 14.14 -3.37
C LYS A 156 -12.57 15.00 -2.15
N ALA A 157 -13.12 14.42 -1.09
CA ALA A 157 -13.35 15.09 0.19
C ALA A 157 -12.08 15.22 1.05
N GLY A 158 -10.92 14.77 0.58
CA GLY A 158 -9.65 14.83 1.33
C GLY A 158 -9.61 13.90 2.54
N ARG A 159 -10.50 12.90 2.63
CA ARG A 159 -10.63 11.99 3.79
C ARG A 159 -9.69 10.80 3.64
N LEU A 160 -8.38 11.06 3.75
CA LEU A 160 -7.34 10.05 3.52
C LEU A 160 -7.47 8.82 4.42
N GLU A 161 -7.87 9.00 5.67
CA GLU A 161 -8.08 7.90 6.62
C GLU A 161 -9.18 6.96 6.14
N ARG A 162 -10.25 7.50 5.53
CA ARG A 162 -11.32 6.69 4.95
C ARG A 162 -10.91 6.00 3.67
N VAL A 163 -10.11 6.67 2.82
CA VAL A 163 -9.53 6.05 1.63
C VAL A 163 -8.65 4.87 2.03
N ALA A 164 -7.72 5.07 2.97
CA ALA A 164 -6.85 4.02 3.51
C ALA A 164 -7.66 2.86 4.11
N TRP A 165 -8.67 3.16 4.93
CA TRP A 165 -9.56 2.16 5.54
C TRP A 165 -10.27 1.29 4.49
N ARG A 166 -10.83 1.88 3.42
CA ARG A 166 -11.52 1.11 2.36
C ARG A 166 -10.58 0.14 1.65
N LEU A 167 -9.37 0.61 1.34
CA LEU A 167 -8.36 -0.18 0.65
C LEU A 167 -7.83 -1.31 1.54
N GLN A 168 -7.58 -1.02 2.82
CA GLN A 168 -7.18 -2.03 3.80
C GLN A 168 -8.27 -3.10 3.93
N ARG A 169 -9.54 -2.69 4.04
CA ARG A 169 -10.66 -3.63 4.10
C ARG A 169 -10.74 -4.52 2.86
N ALA A 170 -10.58 -3.96 1.67
CA ALA A 170 -10.56 -4.72 0.43
C ALA A 170 -9.39 -5.71 0.37
N ALA A 171 -8.19 -5.29 0.73
CA ALA A 171 -7.02 -6.18 0.78
C ALA A 171 -7.20 -7.31 1.80
N VAL A 172 -7.71 -7.02 3.01
CA VAL A 172 -7.99 -8.03 4.04
C VAL A 172 -9.03 -9.04 3.58
N GLN A 173 -10.07 -8.62 2.84
CA GLN A 173 -11.02 -9.55 2.22
C GLN A 173 -10.33 -10.50 1.24
N LYS A 174 -9.36 -10.01 0.46
CA LYS A 174 -8.57 -10.85 -0.47
C LYS A 174 -7.63 -11.80 0.26
N VAL A 175 -6.99 -11.36 1.36
CA VAL A 175 -6.21 -12.25 2.25
C VAL A 175 -7.09 -13.37 2.78
N SER A 176 -8.25 -13.02 3.34
CA SER A 176 -9.21 -13.98 3.90
C SER A 176 -9.65 -15.00 2.84
N ALA A 177 -10.06 -14.54 1.65
CA ALA A 177 -10.49 -15.43 0.57
C ALA A 177 -9.37 -16.41 0.16
N ALA A 178 -8.13 -15.93 0.04
CA ALA A 178 -6.98 -16.76 -0.31
C ALA A 178 -6.64 -17.79 0.78
N LEU A 179 -6.68 -17.39 2.06
CA LEU A 179 -6.45 -18.31 3.20
C LEU A 179 -7.56 -19.37 3.33
N GLN A 180 -8.81 -19.03 3.01
CA GLN A 180 -9.92 -20.00 2.99
C GLN A 180 -9.78 -21.00 1.84
N ALA A 181 -9.28 -20.55 0.69
CA ALA A 181 -8.99 -21.43 -0.45
C ALA A 181 -7.72 -22.29 -0.26
N THR A 182 -6.91 -22.03 0.78
CA THR A 182 -5.69 -22.80 1.07
C THR A 182 -6.03 -24.04 1.89
N GLN A 183 -5.65 -25.22 1.43
CA GLN A 183 -5.80 -26.47 2.19
C GLN A 183 -4.52 -26.79 2.94
N ALA A 184 -4.62 -27.47 4.09
CA ALA A 184 -3.45 -27.97 4.82
C ALA A 184 -2.87 -29.25 4.15
N ARG A 185 -2.59 -29.14 2.86
CA ARG A 185 -2.07 -30.21 2.00
C ARG A 185 -1.06 -29.62 1.04
N GLN A 186 -0.01 -30.36 0.75
CA GLN A 186 1.04 -29.98 -0.19
C GLN A 186 0.54 -30.09 -1.64
N THR A 187 -0.28 -29.12 -2.04
CA THR A 187 -0.80 -29.01 -3.41
C THR A 187 -0.40 -27.69 -4.02
N THR A 188 -0.29 -27.68 -5.35
CA THR A 188 -0.10 -26.46 -6.16
C THR A 188 -1.08 -25.36 -5.78
N GLY A 189 -2.36 -25.71 -5.63
CA GLY A 189 -3.41 -24.75 -5.26
C GLY A 189 -3.17 -24.12 -3.89
N SER A 190 -2.78 -24.92 -2.88
CA SER A 190 -2.45 -24.38 -1.56
C SER A 190 -1.24 -23.44 -1.60
N TYR A 191 -0.22 -23.77 -2.39
CA TYR A 191 0.99 -22.95 -2.51
C TYR A 191 0.68 -21.60 -3.15
N VAL A 192 -0.02 -21.61 -4.28
CA VAL A 192 -0.43 -20.39 -4.98
C VAL A 192 -1.37 -19.54 -4.12
N ASN A 193 -2.34 -20.15 -3.44
CA ASN A 193 -3.27 -19.42 -2.58
C ASN A 193 -2.56 -18.80 -1.37
N LEU A 194 -1.59 -19.48 -0.78
CA LEU A 194 -0.81 -18.92 0.32
C LEU A 194 0.13 -17.79 -0.15
N ALA A 195 0.73 -17.91 -1.33
CA ALA A 195 1.50 -16.82 -1.95
C ALA A 195 0.60 -15.61 -2.27
N ARG A 196 -0.63 -15.85 -2.76
CA ARG A 196 -1.64 -14.81 -2.99
C ARG A 196 -2.04 -14.12 -1.69
N ALA A 197 -2.29 -14.88 -0.62
CA ALA A 197 -2.59 -14.33 0.70
C ALA A 197 -1.44 -13.44 1.21
N THR A 198 -0.19 -13.93 1.09
CA THR A 198 1.03 -13.20 1.44
C THR A 198 1.12 -11.89 0.66
N GLY A 199 0.95 -11.93 -0.67
CA GLY A 199 1.02 -10.74 -1.51
C GLY A 199 -0.05 -9.69 -1.20
N TRP A 200 -1.24 -10.09 -0.75
CA TRP A 200 -2.26 -9.14 -0.28
C TRP A 200 -1.96 -8.60 1.11
N PHE A 201 -1.42 -9.44 2.00
CA PHE A 201 -1.04 -9.02 3.34
C PHE A 201 0.11 -8.00 3.33
N THR A 202 1.09 -8.14 2.43
CA THR A 202 2.18 -7.16 2.25
C THR A 202 1.68 -5.73 2.05
N VAL A 203 0.50 -5.55 1.45
CA VAL A 203 -0.09 -4.22 1.24
C VAL A 203 -0.49 -3.57 2.57
N VAL A 204 -0.99 -4.37 3.51
CA VAL A 204 -1.63 -3.92 4.76
C VAL A 204 -0.82 -4.22 6.02
N GLN A 205 0.37 -4.82 5.88
CA GLN A 205 1.21 -5.24 7.01
C GLN A 205 1.60 -4.11 7.98
N ASP A 206 1.65 -2.87 7.48
CA ASP A 206 2.00 -1.68 8.27
C ASP A 206 0.77 -1.01 8.91
N SER A 207 -0.43 -1.58 8.73
CA SER A 207 -1.64 -1.04 9.36
C SER A 207 -1.60 -1.34 10.86
N ALA A 208 -1.89 -0.33 11.69
CA ALA A 208 -2.07 -0.51 13.13
C ALA A 208 -3.17 -1.55 13.45
N SER A 209 -4.16 -1.68 12.57
CA SER A 209 -5.25 -2.64 12.69
C SER A 209 -4.84 -4.10 12.41
N ALA A 210 -3.64 -4.35 11.87
CA ALA A 210 -3.14 -5.71 11.64
C ALA A 210 -2.82 -6.46 12.94
N GLY A 211 -2.59 -5.74 14.05
CA GLY A 211 -2.31 -6.32 15.37
C GLY A 211 -1.11 -7.27 15.36
N ASP A 212 -1.34 -8.50 15.81
CA ASP A 212 -0.33 -9.55 15.93
C ASP A 212 -0.07 -10.32 14.63
N LEU A 213 -0.80 -10.02 13.55
CA LEU A 213 -0.57 -10.66 12.25
C LEU A 213 0.75 -10.14 11.66
N LYS A 214 1.69 -11.04 11.34
CA LYS A 214 3.03 -10.69 10.83
C LYS A 214 3.34 -11.44 9.53
N LEU A 215 4.17 -10.82 8.69
CA LEU A 215 4.60 -11.43 7.42
C LEU A 215 5.38 -12.73 7.65
N SER A 216 6.13 -12.84 8.76
CA SER A 216 6.85 -14.06 9.15
C SER A 216 5.93 -15.28 9.29
N GLN A 217 4.70 -15.10 9.80
CA GLN A 217 3.74 -16.20 9.96
C GLN A 217 3.31 -16.78 8.60
N PHE A 218 3.19 -15.95 7.57
CA PHE A 218 2.94 -16.41 6.20
C PHE A 218 4.16 -17.15 5.63
N GLY A 219 5.37 -16.66 5.91
CA GLY A 219 6.63 -17.32 5.53
C GLY A 219 6.81 -18.69 6.19
N ASP A 220 6.44 -18.82 7.47
CA ASP A 220 6.47 -20.07 8.21
C ASP A 220 5.45 -21.07 7.65
N ALA A 221 4.23 -20.61 7.37
CA ALA A 221 3.21 -21.44 6.71
C ALA A 221 3.67 -21.92 5.31
N LEU A 222 4.33 -21.06 4.53
CA LEU A 222 4.89 -21.45 3.23
C LEU A 222 5.99 -22.51 3.40
N ARG A 223 6.88 -22.36 4.40
CA ARG A 223 7.93 -23.33 4.71
C ARG A 223 7.35 -24.68 5.12
N GLN A 224 6.33 -24.69 5.98
CA GLN A 224 5.65 -25.91 6.40
C GLN A 224 4.94 -26.61 5.25
N LEU A 225 4.31 -25.83 4.37
CA LEU A 225 3.68 -26.34 3.16
C LEU A 225 4.71 -27.00 2.22
N THR A 226 5.88 -26.38 2.02
CA THR A 226 6.92 -26.94 1.14
C THR A 226 7.66 -28.12 1.77
N SER A 227 7.76 -28.18 3.10
CA SER A 227 8.36 -29.31 3.83
C SER A 227 7.40 -30.48 4.06
N GLY A 228 6.12 -30.34 3.71
CA GLY A 228 5.10 -31.36 3.94
C GLY A 228 4.64 -31.49 5.41
N ASP A 229 4.95 -30.51 6.26
CA ASP A 229 4.50 -30.46 7.66
C ASP A 229 3.02 -30.06 7.74
N THR A 230 2.13 -31.04 7.53
CA THR A 230 0.68 -30.81 7.49
C THR A 230 0.09 -30.41 8.84
N ALA A 231 0.64 -30.91 9.95
CA ALA A 231 0.20 -30.57 11.30
C ALA A 231 0.57 -29.12 11.66
N GLY A 232 1.84 -28.75 11.44
CA GLY A 232 2.30 -27.37 11.62
C GLY A 232 1.56 -26.41 10.70
N LEU A 233 1.39 -26.78 9.42
CA LEU A 233 0.63 -25.98 8.46
C LEU A 233 -0.83 -25.77 8.91
N THR A 234 -1.50 -26.81 9.43
CA THR A 234 -2.87 -26.69 9.95
C THR A 234 -2.95 -25.66 11.08
N SER A 235 -2.00 -25.70 12.01
CA SER A 235 -1.91 -24.73 13.11
C SER A 235 -1.66 -23.30 12.61
N SER A 236 -0.69 -23.14 11.69
CA SER A 236 -0.35 -21.84 11.10
C SER A 236 -1.52 -21.25 10.31
N LEU A 237 -2.21 -22.05 9.48
CA LEU A 237 -3.40 -21.60 8.76
C LEU A 237 -4.55 -21.22 9.71
N GLY A 238 -4.74 -21.97 10.80
CA GLY A 238 -5.71 -21.61 11.85
C GLY A 238 -5.40 -20.24 12.48
N THR A 239 -4.13 -20.00 12.80
CA THR A 239 -3.64 -18.73 13.36
C THR A 239 -3.81 -17.58 12.37
N LEU A 240 -3.39 -17.76 11.12
CA LEU A 240 -3.51 -16.76 10.06
C LEU A 240 -4.97 -16.39 9.77
N ARG A 241 -5.86 -17.38 9.71
CA ARG A 241 -7.31 -17.14 9.50
C ARG A 241 -7.92 -16.37 10.66
N ARG A 242 -7.61 -16.76 11.90
CA ARG A 242 -8.11 -16.07 13.10
C ARG A 242 -7.58 -14.63 13.17
N GLY A 243 -6.29 -14.42 12.95
CA GLY A 243 -5.69 -13.08 12.91
C GLY A 243 -6.29 -12.20 11.81
N THR A 244 -6.51 -12.77 10.63
CA THR A 244 -7.18 -12.06 9.52
C THR A 244 -8.64 -11.73 9.85
N GLN A 245 -9.35 -12.60 10.56
CA GLN A 245 -10.73 -12.33 11.01
C GLN A 245 -10.78 -11.20 12.04
N VAL A 246 -9.89 -11.21 13.02
CA VAL A 246 -9.77 -10.11 14.00
C VAL A 246 -9.45 -8.80 13.28
N PHE A 247 -8.50 -8.81 12.34
CA PHE A 247 -8.18 -7.64 11.53
C PHE A 247 -9.43 -7.15 10.75
N ALA A 248 -10.17 -8.05 10.09
CA ALA A 248 -11.40 -7.69 9.40
C ALA A 248 -12.47 -7.08 10.33
N GLN A 249 -12.58 -7.56 11.57
CA GLN A 249 -13.48 -7.01 12.58
C GLN A 249 -13.05 -5.59 13.00
N THR A 250 -11.76 -5.34 13.18
CA THR A 250 -11.28 -3.98 13.49
C THR A 250 -11.56 -2.99 12.35
N LEU A 251 -11.61 -3.47 11.10
CA LEU A 251 -11.95 -2.68 9.93
C LEU A 251 -13.46 -2.66 9.62
N ALA A 252 -14.32 -3.28 10.45
CA ALA A 252 -15.75 -3.32 10.18
C ALA A 252 -16.39 -1.92 10.25
N GLN A 253 -15.87 -1.06 11.12
CA GLN A 253 -16.32 0.32 11.25
C GLN A 253 -15.35 1.29 10.58
N PRO A 254 -15.86 2.30 9.85
CA PRO A 254 -15.02 3.36 9.30
C PRO A 254 -14.46 4.23 10.43
N PRO A 255 -13.28 4.83 10.25
CA PRO A 255 -12.75 5.79 11.21
C PRO A 255 -13.71 6.97 11.36
N THR A 256 -13.92 7.39 12.61
CA THR A 256 -14.63 8.62 12.94
C THR A 256 -13.78 9.79 12.45
N LEU A 257 -14.37 10.64 11.61
CA LEU A 257 -13.69 11.84 11.14
C LEU A 257 -13.64 12.82 12.32
N THR A 258 -12.44 13.13 12.81
CA THR A 258 -12.29 14.24 13.74
C THR A 258 -12.66 15.52 12.98
N PRO A 259 -13.65 16.30 13.42
CA PRO A 259 -13.99 17.56 12.76
C PRO A 259 -12.74 18.44 12.68
N ALA A 260 -12.45 18.98 11.51
CA ALA A 260 -11.44 20.03 11.39
C ALA A 260 -11.83 21.16 12.36
N ARG A 261 -10.93 21.48 13.29
CA ARG A 261 -11.12 22.58 14.24
C ARG A 261 -11.51 23.82 13.43
N PRO A 262 -12.64 24.48 13.70
CA PRO A 262 -12.99 25.69 12.99
C PRO A 262 -11.85 26.68 13.16
N ALA A 263 -11.33 27.20 12.05
CA ALA A 263 -10.43 28.34 12.07
C ALA A 263 -11.15 29.41 12.88
N THR A 264 -10.61 29.75 14.05
CA THR A 264 -11.08 30.87 14.86
C THR A 264 -11.07 32.09 13.97
N GLY A 265 -12.25 32.50 13.52
CA GLY A 265 -12.46 33.77 12.86
C GLY A 265 -11.94 34.86 13.80
N THR A 266 -11.02 35.65 13.30
CA THR A 266 -10.68 36.96 13.86
C THR A 266 -12.00 37.73 14.05
N PRO A 267 -12.33 38.20 15.27
CA PRO A 267 -13.48 39.09 15.44
C PRO A 267 -13.21 40.37 14.64
N ALA A 268 -14.00 40.61 13.60
CA ALA A 268 -14.00 41.87 12.91
C ALA A 268 -14.59 42.94 13.84
N GLY A 269 -13.72 43.86 14.26
CA GLY A 269 -13.98 45.28 14.52
C GLY A 269 -15.23 45.65 15.31
N GLY A 270 -15.04 45.99 16.59
CA GLY A 270 -15.98 46.83 17.33
C GLY A 270 -16.13 48.20 16.67
N THR A 271 -17.36 48.67 16.57
CA THR A 271 -17.75 50.02 16.16
C THR A 271 -17.26 51.07 17.16
N PRO A 272 -16.73 52.23 16.72
CA PRO A 272 -16.44 53.33 17.63
C PRO A 272 -17.73 54.09 17.96
N VAL A 273 -18.08 54.17 19.24
CA VAL A 273 -19.07 55.12 19.76
C VAL A 273 -18.41 56.49 19.84
N THR A 274 -18.91 57.44 19.05
CA THR A 274 -18.65 58.87 19.21
C THR A 274 -19.67 59.44 20.19
N THR A 275 -19.18 60.11 21.23
CA THR A 275 -19.97 60.89 22.20
C THR A 275 -20.05 62.33 21.72
N PRO A 276 -21.22 63.01 21.72
CA PRO A 276 -21.26 64.47 21.68
C PRO A 276 -21.50 65.06 23.07
N ALA A 277 -20.90 66.22 23.27
CA ALA A 277 -21.11 67.16 24.37
C ALA A 277 -22.39 67.98 24.17
#